data_AF-A0A542Y9Q3-F1
#
_entry.id   AF-A0A542Y9Q3-F1
#
_cell.length_a   1.000
_cell.length_b   1.000
_cell.length_c   1.000
_cell.angle_alpha   90.00
_cell.angle_beta   90.00
_cell.angle_gamma   90.00
#
_symmetry.space_group_name_H-M   'P 1'
#
loop_
_entity.id
_entity.type
_entity.pdbx_description
1 polymer ?
#
loop_
_entity_poly.entity_id
_entity_poly.type
_entity_poly.pdbx_seq_one_letter_code
_entity_poly.pdbx_strand_id
1 'polypeptide(L)'
;MSLAVRTEEGAGVGAALDLELARDWRVWQRERLAAATAPHGPAALVLTQWVTGEDPREVAGLPGLWAAVGGVLTATEFAEGDYLLPGGDPAAAPLRLGDPSVTPGAYAEVTSGGVLVRPFAREGVLAVRVFDPEAPGRVALDAIEAFEPDESWVVPARFDPNQRTVPIELADGHRTLAEASGDLVFELAGAEHRLAGALRGGAIAVVFGDATNGVESYGFRFLTVPAPDEAGRTAVDFNRAYLPPCAFSDQFVCPLPAPGNRLPVRVAAGERTVRRREVVPFEAGDAGDADEEARTRRYRDVMGAFPSGVTIVTTQGEDGPVGFTCQSFYSVSIDPPLVSFSIARTSKSLAAVRASGRVVINFLGAAQRHLSAQFARSGTDKWSGVAWTPAADNGSPVLDEVTGWVAGDIEREIEAGDHLIFLVRVSALHTAPDVEPLVFHRGSYRELEYMI
;
A
#
# COMPACT_ATOMS: atom_id res chain seq x y z
N MET A 1 37.83 -46.90 10.34
CA MET A 1 37.29 -45.56 10.06
C MET A 1 35.83 -45.72 9.67
N SER A 2 34.91 -45.38 10.57
CA SER A 2 33.47 -45.33 10.28
C SER A 2 33.10 -43.85 10.23
N LEU A 3 32.71 -43.38 9.04
CA LEU A 3 32.19 -42.03 8.83
C LEU A 3 30.69 -42.06 9.14
N ALA A 4 30.27 -41.29 10.13
CA ALA A 4 28.86 -41.09 10.45
C ALA A 4 28.20 -40.21 9.38
N VAL A 5 27.16 -40.75 8.76
CA VAL A 5 26.19 -40.02 7.94
C VAL A 5 25.37 -39.14 8.90
N ARG A 6 25.55 -37.81 8.81
CA ARG A 6 24.58 -36.85 9.37
C ARG A 6 23.43 -36.72 8.37
N THR A 7 22.22 -36.90 8.87
CA THR A 7 20.97 -36.89 8.11
C THR A 7 20.59 -35.47 7.67
N GLU A 8 20.35 -35.28 6.37
CA GLU A 8 19.82 -34.06 5.74
C GLU A 8 18.29 -33.89 5.91
N GLU A 9 17.61 -34.87 6.53
CA GLU A 9 16.14 -34.90 6.66
C GLU A 9 15.56 -33.79 7.56
N GLY A 10 16.33 -33.22 8.49
CA GLY A 10 15.84 -32.19 9.41
C GLY A 10 15.72 -30.79 8.81
N ALA A 11 16.54 -30.44 7.81
CA ALA A 11 16.55 -29.11 7.21
C ALA A 11 15.40 -28.92 6.20
N GLY A 12 15.00 -29.98 5.50
CA GLY A 12 13.90 -29.94 4.53
C GLY A 12 12.52 -29.81 5.16
N VAL A 13 12.31 -30.37 6.35
CA VAL A 13 11.03 -30.26 7.09
C VAL A 13 10.86 -28.87 7.69
N GLY A 14 11.91 -28.28 8.27
CA GLY A 14 11.87 -26.90 8.78
C GLY A 14 11.56 -25.88 7.69
N ALA A 15 12.25 -25.96 6.54
CA ALA A 15 11.98 -25.07 5.41
C ALA A 15 10.56 -25.23 4.83
N ALA A 16 9.99 -26.44 4.87
CA ALA A 16 8.62 -26.68 4.42
C ALA A 16 7.58 -26.08 5.39
N LEU A 17 7.81 -26.19 6.71
CA LEU A 17 6.98 -25.60 7.76
C LEU A 17 7.01 -24.06 7.70
N ASP A 18 8.18 -23.47 7.50
CA ASP A 18 8.33 -22.02 7.32
C ASP A 18 7.54 -21.50 6.10
N LEU A 19 7.53 -22.26 5.00
CA LEU A 19 6.76 -21.92 3.81
C LEU A 19 5.25 -22.04 4.04
N GLU A 20 4.79 -23.01 4.83
CA GLU A 20 3.38 -23.17 5.18
C GLU A 20 2.90 -22.04 6.10
N LEU A 21 3.67 -21.73 7.15
CA LEU A 21 3.43 -20.58 8.03
C LEU A 21 3.32 -19.28 7.22
N ALA A 22 4.30 -19.01 6.35
CA ALA A 22 4.29 -17.80 5.52
C ALA A 22 3.09 -17.75 4.57
N ARG A 23 2.64 -18.88 4.02
CA ARG A 23 1.45 -18.94 3.15
C ARG A 23 0.18 -18.65 3.91
N ASP A 24 -0.04 -19.32 5.03
CA ASP A 24 -1.23 -19.14 5.87
C ASP A 24 -1.28 -17.72 6.45
N TRP A 25 -0.14 -17.20 6.92
CA TRP A 25 -0.02 -15.82 7.37
C TRP A 25 -0.38 -14.81 6.27
N ARG A 26 0.06 -15.03 5.03
CA ARG A 26 -0.31 -14.15 3.89
C ARG A 26 -1.80 -14.20 3.56
N VAL A 27 -2.46 -15.36 3.73
CA VAL A 27 -3.93 -15.46 3.56
C VAL A 27 -4.61 -14.60 4.61
N TRP A 28 -4.26 -14.80 5.87
CA TRP A 28 -4.77 -14.01 6.99
C TRP A 28 -4.54 -12.50 6.81
N GLN A 29 -3.34 -12.08 6.40
CA GLN A 29 -3.04 -10.67 6.17
C GLN A 29 -3.90 -10.05 5.05
N ARG A 30 -4.21 -10.82 4.00
CA ARG A 30 -5.14 -10.38 2.94
C ARG A 30 -6.57 -10.26 3.46
N GLU A 31 -7.02 -11.20 4.27
CA GLU A 31 -8.35 -11.15 4.90
C GLU A 31 -8.48 -9.96 5.85
N ARG A 32 -7.43 -9.68 6.63
CA ARG A 32 -7.32 -8.50 7.50
C ARG A 32 -7.47 -7.20 6.71
N LEU A 33 -6.72 -7.05 5.61
CA LEU A 33 -6.83 -5.87 4.75
C LEU A 33 -8.21 -5.78 4.10
N ALA A 34 -8.74 -6.88 3.58
CA ALA A 34 -10.08 -6.91 2.98
C ALA A 34 -11.16 -6.50 3.98
N ALA A 35 -11.11 -7.01 5.22
CA ALA A 35 -12.03 -6.63 6.28
C ALA A 35 -11.88 -5.15 6.69
N ALA A 36 -10.64 -4.64 6.79
CA ALA A 36 -10.36 -3.25 7.11
C ALA A 36 -10.91 -2.28 6.06
N THR A 37 -10.78 -2.65 4.78
CA THR A 37 -11.19 -1.85 3.60
C THR A 37 -12.61 -2.12 3.11
N ALA A 38 -13.34 -3.07 3.70
CA ALA A 38 -14.73 -3.35 3.33
C ALA A 38 -15.58 -2.06 3.40
N PRO A 39 -16.67 -1.94 2.60
CA PRO A 39 -17.47 -0.70 2.54
C PRO A 39 -17.87 -0.13 3.90
N HIS A 40 -18.17 -0.98 4.88
CA HIS A 40 -18.48 -0.59 6.26
C HIS A 40 -17.52 -1.22 7.28
N GLY A 41 -16.27 -1.46 6.85
CA GLY A 41 -15.19 -1.97 7.70
C GLY A 41 -14.61 -0.90 8.63
N PRO A 42 -13.63 -1.25 9.48
CA PRO A 42 -13.00 -0.31 10.40
C PRO A 42 -12.49 1.00 9.75
N ALA A 43 -11.92 0.97 8.54
CA ALA A 43 -11.42 2.19 7.92
C ALA A 43 -12.54 3.13 7.43
N ALA A 44 -13.79 2.68 7.39
CA ALA A 44 -14.95 3.43 6.96
C ALA A 44 -15.60 4.28 8.08
N LEU A 45 -15.25 4.06 9.36
CA LEU A 45 -15.87 4.82 10.45
C LEU A 45 -15.45 6.30 10.40
N VAL A 46 -16.40 7.20 10.17
CA VAL A 46 -16.16 8.65 10.07
C VAL A 46 -16.73 9.46 11.23
N LEU A 47 -17.64 8.87 12.01
CA LEU A 47 -18.25 9.54 13.16
C LEU A 47 -18.57 8.55 14.28
N THR A 48 -18.22 8.93 15.52
CA THR A 48 -18.86 8.44 16.74
C THR A 48 -19.39 9.64 17.54
N GLN A 49 -20.70 9.88 17.50
CA GLN A 49 -21.33 11.00 18.21
C GLN A 49 -22.14 10.50 19.40
N TRP A 50 -21.72 10.88 20.61
CA TRP A 50 -22.44 10.56 21.85
C TRP A 50 -23.78 11.31 21.91
N VAL A 51 -24.85 10.59 22.26
CA VAL A 51 -26.20 11.11 22.44
C VAL A 51 -26.59 10.93 23.90
N THR A 52 -26.66 12.05 24.62
CA THR A 52 -26.88 12.08 26.08
C THR A 52 -28.28 12.60 26.40
N GLY A 53 -29.12 11.78 27.04
CA GLY A 53 -30.47 12.17 27.45
C GLY A 53 -31.52 12.05 26.35
N GLU A 54 -32.75 12.47 26.70
CA GLU A 54 -33.94 12.29 25.86
C GLU A 54 -34.22 13.49 24.94
N ASP A 55 -33.48 14.59 25.09
CA ASP A 55 -33.64 15.79 24.25
C ASP A 55 -33.14 15.53 22.82
N PRO A 56 -34.03 15.58 21.81
CA PRO A 56 -33.67 15.37 20.40
C PRO A 56 -32.66 16.41 19.92
N ARG A 57 -31.66 15.95 19.16
CA ARG A 57 -30.61 16.79 18.59
C ARG A 57 -30.16 16.32 17.22
N GLU A 58 -29.59 17.21 16.43
CA GLU A 58 -28.99 16.84 15.15
C GLU A 58 -27.72 16.00 15.35
N VAL A 59 -27.51 15.06 14.44
CA VAL A 59 -26.26 14.28 14.28
C VAL A 59 -25.68 14.62 12.93
N ALA A 60 -24.41 15.02 12.89
CA ALA A 60 -23.79 15.52 11.68
C ALA A 60 -23.88 14.50 10.53
N GLY A 61 -24.40 14.94 9.39
CA GLY A 61 -24.52 14.12 8.18
C GLY A 61 -25.70 13.13 8.17
N LEU A 62 -26.56 13.14 9.19
CA LEU A 62 -27.73 12.27 9.26
C LEU A 62 -29.05 13.06 9.24
N PRO A 63 -30.08 12.60 8.51
CA PRO A 63 -31.41 13.23 8.53
C PRO A 63 -32.12 13.15 9.88
N GLY A 64 -32.91 14.18 10.22
CA GLY A 64 -33.75 14.20 11.41
C GLY A 64 -33.00 14.43 12.74
N LEU A 65 -33.71 14.20 13.84
CA LEU A 65 -33.21 14.40 15.20
C LEU A 65 -33.04 13.07 15.92
N TRP A 66 -32.00 12.97 16.76
CA TRP A 66 -31.61 11.79 17.50
C TRP A 66 -31.67 12.02 19.01
N ALA A 67 -32.20 11.05 19.73
CA ALA A 67 -32.26 11.04 21.20
C ALA A 67 -31.99 9.62 21.76
N ALA A 68 -31.59 9.54 23.03
CA ALA A 68 -31.47 8.28 23.75
C ALA A 68 -32.71 8.05 24.62
N VAL A 69 -33.76 7.46 24.03
CA VAL A 69 -35.07 7.27 24.70
C VAL A 69 -35.16 5.85 25.25
N GLY A 70 -35.32 5.72 26.58
CA GLY A 70 -35.44 4.41 27.22
C GLY A 70 -34.25 3.47 26.97
N GLY A 71 -33.04 4.02 26.84
CA GLY A 71 -31.81 3.25 26.58
C GLY A 71 -31.63 2.80 25.12
N VAL A 72 -32.39 3.37 24.18
CA VAL A 72 -32.35 3.04 22.75
C VAL A 72 -32.17 4.32 21.92
N LEU A 73 -31.31 4.28 20.90
CA LEU A 73 -31.15 5.41 20.00
C LEU A 73 -32.41 5.53 19.15
N THR A 74 -33.05 6.69 19.19
CA THR A 74 -34.30 6.94 18.48
C THR A 74 -34.12 8.14 17.57
N ALA A 75 -34.38 7.94 16.27
CA ALA A 75 -34.42 9.00 15.29
C ALA A 75 -35.89 9.41 15.01
N THR A 76 -36.12 10.72 14.90
CA THR A 76 -37.41 11.35 14.59
C THR A 76 -37.21 12.45 13.53
N GLU A 77 -38.30 13.03 13.03
CA GLU A 77 -38.26 14.19 12.13
C GLU A 77 -37.45 13.99 10.82
N PHE A 78 -37.45 12.76 10.30
CA PHE A 78 -36.90 12.42 8.98
C PHE A 78 -38.02 12.05 7.99
N ALA A 79 -37.75 12.18 6.70
CA ALA A 79 -38.68 11.85 5.62
C ALA A 79 -38.65 10.35 5.26
N GLU A 80 -39.74 9.84 4.69
CA GLU A 80 -39.77 8.47 4.17
C GLU A 80 -38.67 8.28 3.12
N GLY A 81 -37.84 7.25 3.29
CA GLY A 81 -36.70 6.96 2.41
C GLY A 81 -35.37 7.57 2.87
N ASP A 82 -35.35 8.44 3.88
CA ASP A 82 -34.10 8.97 4.45
C ASP A 82 -33.25 7.87 5.10
N TYR A 83 -33.92 6.86 5.68
CA TYR A 83 -33.30 5.66 6.24
C TYR A 83 -33.92 4.41 5.60
N LEU A 84 -33.06 3.44 5.28
CA LEU A 84 -33.46 2.12 4.79
C LEU A 84 -33.09 1.05 5.82
N LEU A 85 -34.01 0.14 6.06
CA LEU A 85 -33.87 -1.00 6.96
C LEU A 85 -32.96 -2.08 6.34
N PRO A 86 -32.46 -3.03 7.15
CA PRO A 86 -31.82 -4.24 6.63
C PRO A 86 -32.79 -4.99 5.69
N GLY A 87 -32.56 -4.89 4.38
CA GLY A 87 -33.49 -5.40 3.34
C GLY A 87 -33.86 -4.36 2.28
N GLY A 88 -33.65 -3.07 2.55
CA GLY A 88 -33.85 -1.97 1.60
C GLY A 88 -35.20 -1.26 1.72
N ASP A 89 -36.08 -1.71 2.61
CA ASP A 89 -37.37 -1.06 2.86
C ASP A 89 -37.18 0.30 3.57
N PRO A 90 -37.97 1.34 3.22
CA PRO A 90 -37.95 2.61 3.94
C PRO A 90 -38.32 2.45 5.41
N ALA A 91 -37.56 3.09 6.29
CA ALA A 91 -37.90 3.14 7.72
C ALA A 91 -39.01 4.17 7.99
N ALA A 92 -39.88 3.86 8.95
CA ALA A 92 -40.87 4.81 9.47
C ALA A 92 -40.37 5.48 10.75
N ALA A 93 -40.78 6.73 10.98
CA ALA A 93 -40.53 7.42 12.23
C ALA A 93 -41.53 6.97 13.33
N PRO A 94 -41.08 6.76 14.59
CA PRO A 94 -39.70 6.82 15.05
C PRO A 94 -38.89 5.57 14.66
N LEU A 95 -37.65 5.77 14.20
CA LEU A 95 -36.69 4.69 13.96
C LEU A 95 -35.91 4.41 15.24
N ARG A 96 -35.81 3.14 15.64
CA ARG A 96 -35.11 2.72 16.87
C ARG A 96 -33.90 1.86 16.51
N LEU A 97 -32.71 2.27 16.94
CA LEU A 97 -31.46 1.52 16.79
C LEU A 97 -30.95 1.00 18.14
N GLY A 98 -30.65 -0.29 18.19
CA GLY A 98 -30.18 -1.00 19.38
C GLY A 98 -29.99 -2.49 19.12
N ASP A 99 -29.70 -3.26 20.16
CA ASP A 99 -29.66 -4.73 20.07
C ASP A 99 -31.10 -5.28 19.95
N PRO A 100 -31.48 -5.90 18.81
CA PRO A 100 -32.83 -6.41 18.61
C PRO A 100 -33.21 -7.55 19.57
N SER A 101 -32.21 -8.26 20.13
CA SER A 101 -32.43 -9.32 21.12
C SER A 101 -32.80 -8.76 22.50
N VAL A 102 -32.44 -7.51 22.78
CA VAL A 102 -32.74 -6.80 24.03
C VAL A 102 -33.94 -5.88 23.87
N THR A 103 -34.06 -5.22 22.72
CA THR A 103 -35.11 -4.24 22.42
C THR A 103 -35.93 -4.68 21.20
N PRO A 104 -37.11 -5.29 21.42
CA PRO A 104 -38.01 -5.66 20.33
C PRO A 104 -38.38 -4.46 19.46
N GLY A 105 -38.28 -4.63 18.15
CA GLY A 105 -38.58 -3.59 17.15
C GLY A 105 -37.45 -2.57 16.93
N ALA A 106 -36.30 -2.73 17.60
CA ALA A 106 -35.10 -1.99 17.24
C ALA A 106 -34.32 -2.72 16.13
N TYR A 107 -33.58 -1.95 15.34
CA TYR A 107 -32.69 -2.45 14.30
C TYR A 107 -31.24 -2.33 14.75
N ALA A 108 -30.42 -3.33 14.43
CA ALA A 108 -28.99 -3.28 14.74
C ALA A 108 -28.24 -2.24 13.88
N GLU A 109 -28.79 -1.91 12.71
CA GLU A 109 -28.23 -0.96 11.75
C GLU A 109 -29.28 -0.52 10.74
N VAL A 110 -29.02 0.62 10.08
CA VAL A 110 -29.75 1.12 8.91
C VAL A 110 -28.77 1.79 7.95
N THR A 111 -29.18 2.04 6.71
CA THR A 111 -28.43 2.89 5.78
C THR A 111 -29.13 4.21 5.53
N SER A 112 -28.37 5.29 5.36
CA SER A 112 -28.87 6.61 4.97
C SER A 112 -27.91 7.23 3.96
N GLY A 113 -28.38 7.68 2.80
CA GLY A 113 -27.49 8.33 1.80
C GLY A 113 -26.25 7.52 1.39
N GLY A 114 -26.28 6.19 1.47
CA GLY A 114 -25.14 5.31 1.16
C GLY A 114 -24.20 5.02 2.34
N VAL A 115 -24.35 5.70 3.48
CA VAL A 115 -23.60 5.40 4.71
C VAL A 115 -24.37 4.41 5.60
N LEU A 116 -23.64 3.62 6.40
CA LEU A 116 -24.22 2.72 7.39
C LEU A 116 -24.22 3.36 8.78
N VAL A 117 -25.38 3.34 9.44
CA VAL A 117 -25.59 3.90 10.78
C VAL A 117 -25.77 2.76 11.78
N ARG A 118 -24.99 2.76 12.86
CA ARG A 118 -25.01 1.74 13.92
C ARG A 118 -25.07 2.36 15.31
N PRO A 119 -25.78 1.74 16.26
CA PRO A 119 -25.71 2.12 17.66
C PRO A 119 -24.37 1.68 18.27
N PHE A 120 -23.83 2.47 19.18
CA PHE A 120 -22.74 2.11 20.08
C PHE A 120 -23.14 2.49 21.50
N ALA A 121 -22.66 1.74 22.49
CA ALA A 121 -22.94 2.03 23.89
C ALA A 121 -21.68 1.80 24.74
N ARG A 122 -21.48 2.69 25.71
CA ARG A 122 -20.49 2.53 26.79
C ARG A 122 -21.14 2.90 28.11
N GLU A 123 -21.19 1.97 29.05
CA GLU A 123 -21.71 2.19 30.41
C GLU A 123 -23.12 2.83 30.40
N GLY A 124 -23.96 2.40 29.46
CA GLY A 124 -25.33 2.91 29.29
C GLY A 124 -25.45 4.22 28.51
N VAL A 125 -24.34 4.91 28.19
CA VAL A 125 -24.34 6.09 27.32
C VAL A 125 -24.29 5.65 25.86
N LEU A 126 -25.24 6.12 25.06
CA LEU A 126 -25.38 5.76 23.66
C LEU A 126 -24.62 6.72 22.74
N ALA A 127 -24.18 6.22 21.60
CA ALA A 127 -23.61 7.00 20.51
C ALA A 127 -24.06 6.47 19.16
N VAL A 128 -24.24 7.38 18.21
CA VAL A 128 -24.46 7.05 16.81
C VAL A 128 -23.10 6.89 16.13
N ARG A 129 -22.91 5.78 15.41
CA ARG A 129 -21.75 5.57 14.54
C ARG A 129 -22.14 5.63 13.08
N VAL A 130 -21.34 6.33 12.28
CA VAL A 130 -21.51 6.45 10.83
C VAL A 130 -20.30 5.86 10.11
N PHE A 131 -20.56 4.86 9.26
CA PHE A 131 -19.57 4.22 8.41
C PHE A 131 -19.82 4.63 6.96
N ASP A 132 -18.86 5.34 6.38
CA ASP A 132 -18.93 5.87 5.03
C ASP A 132 -18.05 5.03 4.08
N PRO A 133 -18.63 4.37 3.05
CA PRO A 133 -17.85 3.63 2.07
C PRO A 133 -16.95 4.52 1.21
N GLU A 134 -17.12 5.84 1.21
CA GLU A 134 -16.25 6.79 0.53
C GLU A 134 -15.29 7.51 1.48
N ALA A 135 -15.23 7.11 2.76
CA ALA A 135 -14.36 7.71 3.76
C ALA A 135 -12.91 7.83 3.26
N PRO A 136 -12.28 9.03 3.32
CA PRO A 136 -10.91 9.22 2.86
C PRO A 136 -9.93 8.25 3.52
N GLY A 137 -10.13 7.96 4.81
CA GLY A 137 -9.33 6.99 5.56
C GLY A 137 -9.41 5.56 5.02
N ARG A 138 -10.55 5.16 4.43
CA ARG A 138 -10.77 3.87 3.77
C ARG A 138 -10.21 3.85 2.36
N VAL A 139 -10.56 4.85 1.55
CA VAL A 139 -10.18 4.94 0.13
C VAL A 139 -8.66 5.06 -0.02
N ALA A 140 -8.01 5.77 0.91
CA ALA A 140 -6.56 5.90 0.93
C ALA A 140 -5.85 4.70 1.58
N LEU A 141 -6.52 3.75 2.23
CA LEU A 141 -5.84 2.62 2.89
C LEU A 141 -5.22 1.69 1.85
N ASP A 142 -3.89 1.67 1.78
CA ASP A 142 -3.12 0.94 0.77
C ASP A 142 -2.65 -0.42 1.30
N ALA A 143 -2.17 -0.47 2.55
CA ALA A 143 -1.70 -1.69 3.17
C ALA A 143 -1.81 -1.65 4.70
N ILE A 144 -1.84 -2.84 5.30
CA ILE A 144 -1.49 -3.04 6.71
C ILE A 144 -0.07 -3.61 6.71
N GLU A 145 0.91 -2.80 7.11
CA GLU A 145 2.30 -3.24 7.22
C GLU A 145 2.45 -4.18 8.41
N ALA A 146 3.33 -5.16 8.30
CA ALA A 146 3.59 -6.15 9.33
C ALA A 146 5.07 -6.57 9.31
N PHE A 147 5.52 -7.22 10.38
CA PHE A 147 6.81 -7.92 10.37
C PHE A 147 6.69 -9.22 9.58
N GLU A 148 7.80 -9.72 9.03
CA GLU A 148 7.84 -11.05 8.42
C GLU A 148 7.53 -12.12 9.50
N PRO A 149 6.69 -13.12 9.18
CA PRO A 149 6.33 -14.16 10.15
C PRO A 149 7.52 -15.07 10.44
N ASP A 150 7.65 -15.48 11.70
CA ASP A 150 8.72 -16.39 12.16
C ASP A 150 8.15 -17.32 13.25
N GLU A 151 8.45 -18.62 13.14
CA GLU A 151 7.92 -19.66 14.04
C GLU A 151 8.33 -19.45 15.50
N SER A 152 9.46 -18.78 15.76
CA SER A 152 9.91 -18.44 17.12
C SER A 152 8.95 -17.52 17.88
N TRP A 153 8.01 -16.87 17.18
CA TRP A 153 6.96 -16.05 17.77
C TRP A 153 5.67 -16.81 18.10
N VAL A 154 5.65 -18.14 17.91
CA VAL A 154 4.61 -19.03 18.41
C VAL A 154 5.06 -19.59 19.76
N VAL A 155 4.63 -18.95 20.84
CA VAL A 155 5.14 -19.22 22.19
C VAL A 155 4.17 -20.10 22.98
N PRO A 156 4.60 -21.28 23.48
CA PRO A 156 3.79 -22.09 24.37
C PRO A 156 3.38 -21.31 25.63
N ALA A 157 2.12 -21.43 26.02
CA ALA A 157 1.57 -20.70 27.15
C ALA A 157 0.66 -21.58 28.00
N ARG A 158 0.48 -21.19 29.26
CA ARG A 158 -0.52 -21.74 30.17
C ARG A 158 -1.49 -20.64 30.57
N PHE A 159 -2.78 -20.94 30.53
CA PHE A 159 -3.80 -20.06 31.09
C PHE A 159 -3.97 -20.34 32.59
N ASP A 160 -3.81 -19.30 33.40
CA ASP A 160 -4.02 -19.27 34.85
C ASP A 160 -5.37 -18.59 35.13
N PRO A 161 -6.47 -19.35 35.37
CA PRO A 161 -7.79 -18.77 35.58
C PRO A 161 -7.82 -17.96 36.88
N ASN A 162 -8.04 -16.67 36.75
CA ASN A 162 -8.13 -15.74 37.89
C ASN A 162 -9.01 -14.55 37.51
N GLN A 163 -10.31 -14.71 37.72
CA GLN A 163 -11.29 -13.72 37.33
C GLN A 163 -11.18 -12.48 38.21
N ARG A 164 -10.97 -11.33 37.57
CA ARG A 164 -10.82 -10.04 38.25
C ARG A 164 -11.18 -8.88 37.33
N THR A 165 -11.42 -7.73 37.91
CA THR A 165 -11.50 -6.48 37.15
C THR A 165 -10.13 -5.79 37.12
N VAL A 166 -9.78 -5.23 35.97
CA VAL A 166 -8.53 -4.46 35.77
C VAL A 166 -8.86 -3.05 35.30
N PRO A 167 -8.24 -2.01 35.86
CA PRO A 167 -8.43 -0.65 35.39
C PRO A 167 -7.80 -0.52 34.00
N ILE A 168 -8.57 0.05 33.07
CA ILE A 168 -8.12 0.36 31.72
C ILE A 168 -8.52 1.78 31.34
N GLU A 169 -7.79 2.33 30.40
CA GLU A 169 -8.13 3.59 29.73
C GLU A 169 -8.53 3.27 28.29
N LEU A 170 -9.47 4.03 27.75
CA LEU A 170 -9.93 3.92 26.37
C LEU A 170 -9.24 5.00 25.51
N ALA A 171 -9.28 4.83 24.19
CA ALA A 171 -8.60 5.73 23.26
C ALA A 171 -9.07 7.20 23.34
N ASP A 172 -10.27 7.46 23.87
CA ASP A 172 -10.80 8.80 24.12
C ASP A 172 -10.47 9.35 25.54
N GLY A 173 -9.61 8.65 26.30
CA GLY A 173 -9.19 9.02 27.65
C GLY A 173 -10.16 8.59 28.76
N HIS A 174 -11.30 7.97 28.43
CA HIS A 174 -12.24 7.47 29.44
C HIS A 174 -11.63 6.31 30.22
N ARG A 175 -11.85 6.29 31.54
CA ARG A 175 -11.35 5.24 32.44
C ARG A 175 -12.47 4.35 32.90
N THR A 176 -12.25 3.04 32.81
CA THR A 176 -13.25 2.02 33.17
C THR A 176 -12.56 0.75 33.70
N LEU A 177 -13.36 -0.24 34.08
CA LEU A 177 -12.91 -1.56 34.51
C LEU A 177 -13.20 -2.58 33.41
N ALA A 178 -12.18 -3.32 32.99
CA ALA A 178 -12.34 -4.48 32.13
C ALA A 178 -12.33 -5.77 32.95
N GLU A 179 -13.16 -6.73 32.57
CA GLU A 179 -13.09 -8.08 33.13
C GLU A 179 -11.95 -8.87 32.48
N ALA A 180 -11.07 -9.42 33.30
CA ALA A 180 -10.10 -10.43 32.92
C ALA A 180 -10.57 -11.78 33.46
N SER A 181 -10.56 -12.82 32.62
CA SER A 181 -10.90 -14.19 33.01
C SER A 181 -9.70 -14.92 33.63
N GLY A 182 -8.49 -14.45 33.34
CA GLY A 182 -7.24 -15.03 33.84
C GLY A 182 -6.02 -14.44 33.14
N ASP A 183 -4.86 -15.04 33.39
CA ASP A 183 -3.58 -14.64 32.82
C ASP A 183 -3.03 -15.71 31.89
N LEU A 184 -2.52 -15.30 30.73
CA LEU A 184 -1.63 -16.13 29.91
C LEU A 184 -0.22 -16.01 30.48
N VAL A 185 0.34 -17.13 30.92
CA VAL A 185 1.70 -17.26 31.46
C VAL A 185 2.58 -17.95 30.43
N PHE A 186 3.67 -17.32 30.02
CA PHE A 186 4.58 -17.83 28.99
C PHE A 186 6.00 -17.32 29.20
N GLU A 187 6.98 -18.00 28.61
CA GLU A 187 8.38 -17.57 28.63
C GLU A 187 8.72 -16.86 27.32
N LEU A 188 9.30 -15.67 27.41
CA LEU A 188 9.77 -14.92 26.25
C LEU A 188 11.08 -14.21 26.60
N ALA A 189 12.07 -14.28 25.71
CA ALA A 189 13.41 -13.73 25.95
C ALA A 189 14.07 -14.18 27.28
N GLY A 190 13.80 -15.42 27.72
CA GLY A 190 14.38 -16.01 28.93
C GLY A 190 13.74 -15.55 30.25
N ALA A 191 12.57 -14.89 30.19
CA ALA A 191 11.81 -14.47 31.37
C ALA A 191 10.35 -14.90 31.28
N GLU A 192 9.74 -15.22 32.43
CA GLU A 192 8.30 -15.46 32.52
C GLU A 192 7.54 -14.12 32.43
N HIS A 193 6.51 -14.10 31.58
CA HIS A 193 5.62 -12.97 31.40
C HIS A 193 4.17 -13.38 31.61
N ARG A 194 3.33 -12.39 31.97
CA ARG A 194 1.90 -12.55 32.17
C ARG A 194 1.14 -11.52 31.35
N LEU A 195 0.11 -11.95 30.63
CA LEU A 195 -0.85 -11.07 29.96
C LEU A 195 -2.27 -11.40 30.43
N ALA A 196 -2.95 -10.42 31.02
CA ALA A 196 -4.35 -10.55 31.39
C ALA A 196 -5.22 -10.66 30.12
N GLY A 197 -6.12 -11.62 30.09
CA GLY A 197 -7.00 -11.88 28.94
C GLY A 197 -8.45 -12.12 29.35
N ALA A 198 -9.36 -11.86 28.42
CA ALA A 198 -10.79 -12.10 28.60
C ALA A 198 -11.25 -13.25 27.69
N LEU A 199 -11.80 -14.31 28.26
CA LEU A 199 -12.35 -15.43 27.50
C LEU A 199 -13.70 -15.00 26.88
N ARG A 200 -13.77 -14.97 25.55
CA ARG A 200 -14.96 -14.58 24.79
C ARG A 200 -15.11 -15.48 23.56
N GLY A 201 -16.29 -16.07 23.39
CA GLY A 201 -16.58 -16.87 22.19
C GLY A 201 -15.61 -18.03 21.93
N GLY A 202 -15.05 -18.62 22.99
CA GLY A 202 -14.10 -19.74 22.86
C GLY A 202 -12.64 -19.33 22.57
N ALA A 203 -12.29 -18.06 22.71
CA ALA A 203 -10.92 -17.58 22.60
C ALA A 203 -10.59 -16.53 23.67
N ILE A 204 -9.32 -16.36 23.99
CA ILE A 204 -8.83 -15.35 24.94
C ILE A 204 -8.44 -14.11 24.15
N ALA A 205 -9.21 -13.04 24.33
CA ALA A 205 -8.90 -11.73 23.78
C ALA A 205 -7.89 -11.02 24.70
N VAL A 206 -6.81 -10.52 24.12
CA VAL A 206 -5.74 -9.80 24.82
C VAL A 206 -5.48 -8.48 24.12
N VAL A 207 -5.33 -7.43 24.91
CA VAL A 207 -4.80 -6.14 24.47
C VAL A 207 -3.44 -5.97 25.12
N PHE A 208 -2.38 -5.84 24.33
CA PHE A 208 -1.02 -5.74 24.85
C PHE A 208 -0.24 -4.63 24.18
N GLY A 209 0.77 -4.14 24.89
CA GLY A 209 1.81 -3.32 24.32
C GLY A 209 3.18 -3.95 24.53
N ASP A 210 4.16 -3.46 23.78
CA ASP A 210 5.54 -3.95 23.80
C ASP A 210 6.52 -2.85 23.36
N ALA A 211 7.83 -3.14 23.36
CA ALA A 211 8.86 -2.14 23.08
C ALA A 211 8.88 -1.62 21.62
N THR A 212 8.15 -2.22 20.67
CA THR A 212 8.01 -1.67 19.30
C THR A 212 7.01 -0.52 19.21
N ASN A 213 6.11 -0.37 20.20
CA ASN A 213 4.96 0.51 20.08
C ASN A 213 5.36 2.00 20.06
N GLY A 214 4.81 2.75 19.12
CA GLY A 214 5.12 4.18 18.91
C GLY A 214 6.42 4.45 18.14
N VAL A 215 7.17 3.41 17.79
CA VAL A 215 8.46 3.52 17.07
C VAL A 215 8.43 2.68 15.79
N GLU A 216 8.18 1.38 15.91
CA GLU A 216 8.16 0.43 14.79
C GLU A 216 6.76 -0.10 14.49
N SER A 217 5.85 -0.04 15.48
CA SER A 217 4.44 -0.41 15.39
C SER A 217 3.53 0.65 16.02
N TYR A 218 2.22 0.50 15.83
CA TYR A 218 1.18 1.25 16.50
C TYR A 218 1.27 1.12 18.02
N GLY A 219 0.61 2.03 18.75
CA GLY A 219 0.75 2.19 20.20
C GLY A 219 0.39 0.97 21.06
N PHE A 220 -0.28 -0.02 20.48
CA PHE A 220 -0.63 -1.31 21.06
C PHE A 220 -1.24 -2.23 20.00
N ARG A 221 -1.39 -3.52 20.32
CA ARG A 221 -1.96 -4.53 19.42
C ARG A 221 -2.92 -5.47 20.15
N PHE A 222 -3.78 -6.11 19.38
CA PHE A 222 -4.70 -7.13 19.85
C PHE A 222 -4.17 -8.52 19.51
N LEU A 223 -4.50 -9.48 20.36
CA LEU A 223 -4.26 -10.91 20.14
C LEU A 223 -5.56 -11.68 20.44
N THR A 224 -5.85 -12.66 19.61
CA THR A 224 -6.88 -13.67 19.87
C THR A 224 -6.18 -14.99 20.03
N VAL A 225 -6.12 -15.48 21.27
CA VAL A 225 -5.43 -16.72 21.63
C VAL A 225 -6.47 -17.84 21.74
N PRO A 226 -6.22 -19.04 21.17
CA PRO A 226 -7.15 -20.17 21.31
C PRO A 226 -7.46 -20.49 22.77
N ALA A 227 -8.69 -20.95 23.05
CA ALA A 227 -9.03 -21.45 24.38
C ALA A 227 -8.05 -22.55 24.83
N PRO A 228 -7.71 -22.59 26.13
CA PRO A 228 -6.80 -23.60 26.64
C PRO A 228 -7.42 -25.00 26.60
N ASP A 229 -6.58 -26.02 26.50
CA ASP A 229 -6.99 -27.41 26.68
C ASP A 229 -7.41 -27.71 28.13
N GLU A 230 -7.84 -28.95 28.40
CA GLU A 230 -8.25 -29.39 29.74
C GLU A 230 -7.15 -29.25 30.80
N ALA A 231 -5.87 -29.20 30.38
CA ALA A 231 -4.72 -29.01 31.26
C ALA A 231 -4.31 -27.53 31.38
N GLY A 232 -5.08 -26.61 30.80
CA GLY A 232 -4.80 -25.18 30.81
C GLY A 232 -3.76 -24.72 29.78
N ARG A 233 -3.35 -25.56 28.81
CA ARG A 233 -2.29 -25.25 27.85
C ARG A 233 -2.86 -24.59 26.58
N THR A 234 -2.13 -23.63 26.03
CA THR A 234 -2.43 -22.95 24.77
C THR A 234 -1.12 -22.42 24.14
N ALA A 235 -1.20 -21.63 23.08
CA ALA A 235 -0.05 -20.96 22.48
C ALA A 235 -0.38 -19.50 22.14
N VAL A 236 0.53 -18.59 22.46
CA VAL A 236 0.47 -17.19 22.06
C VAL A 236 1.24 -17.03 20.75
N ASP A 237 0.51 -16.87 19.65
CA ASP A 237 1.10 -16.61 18.34
C ASP A 237 1.17 -15.09 18.09
N PHE A 238 2.35 -14.49 18.31
CA PHE A 238 2.56 -13.07 18.07
C PHE A 238 2.58 -12.71 16.58
N ASN A 239 2.73 -13.67 15.67
CA ASN A 239 2.58 -13.40 14.23
C ASN A 239 1.13 -12.99 13.88
N ARG A 240 0.17 -13.33 14.75
CA ARG A 240 -1.25 -12.94 14.65
C ARG A 240 -1.61 -11.72 15.47
N ALA A 241 -0.63 -11.00 16.03
CA ALA A 241 -0.90 -9.72 16.65
C ALA A 241 -1.41 -8.74 15.58
N TYR A 242 -2.54 -8.11 15.81
CA TYR A 242 -3.20 -7.25 14.83
C TYR A 242 -3.54 -5.87 15.39
N LEU A 243 -3.69 -4.91 14.50
CA LEU A 243 -3.99 -3.53 14.82
C LEU A 243 -5.42 -3.39 15.36
N PRO A 244 -5.59 -2.60 16.43
CA PRO A 244 -6.91 -2.25 16.93
C PRO A 244 -7.67 -1.40 15.90
N PRO A 245 -9.02 -1.39 15.91
CA PRO A 245 -9.83 -0.55 15.02
C PRO A 245 -9.44 0.94 15.04
N CYS A 246 -8.99 1.47 16.18
CA CYS A 246 -8.52 2.85 16.29
C CYS A 246 -7.27 3.20 15.48
N ALA A 247 -6.50 2.20 15.01
CA ALA A 247 -5.43 2.44 14.06
C ALA A 247 -5.95 2.87 12.66
N PHE A 248 -7.20 2.51 12.35
CA PHE A 248 -7.84 2.81 11.06
C PHE A 248 -8.66 4.11 11.11
N SER A 249 -9.30 4.40 12.25
CA SER A 249 -10.09 5.62 12.47
C SER A 249 -10.07 6.03 13.95
N ASP A 250 -9.84 7.30 14.22
CA ASP A 250 -9.83 7.90 15.57
C ASP A 250 -11.21 7.90 16.25
N GLN A 251 -12.27 7.64 15.48
CA GLN A 251 -13.64 7.53 15.97
C GLN A 251 -13.88 6.26 16.78
N PHE A 252 -12.96 5.29 16.76
CA PHE A 252 -13.07 4.10 17.60
C PHE A 252 -12.61 4.34 19.02
N VAL A 253 -13.47 3.98 19.96
CA VAL A 253 -13.20 3.98 21.40
C VAL A 253 -12.59 2.63 21.81
N CYS A 254 -11.33 2.38 21.40
CA CYS A 254 -10.65 1.13 21.70
C CYS A 254 -10.10 1.09 23.13
N PRO A 255 -10.08 -0.09 23.80
CA PRO A 255 -9.37 -0.24 25.06
C PRO A 255 -7.86 -0.23 24.86
N LEU A 256 -7.14 0.55 25.68
CA LEU A 256 -5.69 0.51 25.77
C LEU A 256 -5.23 -0.70 26.61
N PRO A 257 -3.98 -1.17 26.45
CA PRO A 257 -3.43 -2.22 27.29
C PRO A 257 -3.52 -1.85 28.77
N ALA A 258 -4.00 -2.80 29.59
CA ALA A 258 -3.91 -2.69 31.05
C ALA A 258 -2.44 -2.47 31.47
N PRO A 259 -2.18 -1.83 32.62
CA PRO A 259 -0.80 -1.55 33.06
C PRO A 259 0.13 -2.79 33.06
N GLY A 260 -0.41 -3.96 33.42
CA GLY A 260 0.33 -5.23 33.42
C GLY A 260 0.48 -5.90 32.05
N ASN A 261 -0.25 -5.45 31.03
CA ASN A 261 -0.18 -6.01 29.67
C ASN A 261 0.83 -5.26 28.79
N ARG A 262 1.96 -4.86 29.37
CA ARG A 262 3.03 -4.16 28.65
C ARG A 262 4.31 -4.98 28.78
N LEU A 263 4.68 -5.64 27.69
CA LEU A 263 5.89 -6.42 27.61
C LEU A 263 7.10 -5.48 27.49
N PRO A 264 8.17 -5.68 28.28
CA PRO A 264 9.38 -4.88 28.16
C PRO A 264 10.25 -5.27 26.95
N VAL A 265 9.89 -6.37 26.27
CA VAL A 265 10.63 -6.93 25.14
C VAL A 265 10.13 -6.36 23.82
N ARG A 266 11.01 -6.34 22.81
CA ARG A 266 10.66 -5.99 21.44
C ARG A 266 10.00 -7.17 20.75
N VAL A 267 8.71 -7.08 20.44
CA VAL A 267 7.96 -8.14 19.72
C VAL A 267 7.90 -7.81 18.23
N ALA A 268 8.86 -8.33 17.48
CA ALA A 268 9.01 -8.10 16.04
C ALA A 268 8.18 -9.07 15.19
N ALA A 269 6.89 -9.21 15.54
CA ALA A 269 5.93 -10.08 14.89
C ALA A 269 4.56 -9.39 14.78
N GLY A 270 3.76 -9.77 13.79
CA GLY A 270 2.40 -9.24 13.58
C GLY A 270 2.34 -7.87 12.91
N GLU A 271 1.14 -7.30 12.87
CA GLU A 271 0.86 -6.02 12.22
C GLU A 271 1.62 -4.86 12.93
N ARG A 272 2.11 -3.91 12.13
CA ARG A 272 2.91 -2.75 12.55
C ARG A 272 2.10 -1.48 12.50
N THR A 273 1.67 -1.07 11.32
CA THR A 273 0.99 0.20 11.09
C THR A 273 0.15 0.13 9.83
N VAL A 274 -0.71 1.13 9.62
CA VAL A 274 -1.43 1.32 8.37
C VAL A 274 -0.62 2.21 7.43
N ARG A 275 -0.49 1.79 6.17
CA ARG A 275 0.04 2.64 5.09
C ARG A 275 -1.12 3.21 4.31
N ARG A 276 -1.18 4.54 4.21
CA ARG A 276 -2.15 5.23 3.36
C ARG A 276 -1.46 5.73 2.09
N ARG A 277 -2.11 5.54 0.95
CA ARG A 277 -1.70 6.09 -0.34
C ARG A 277 -1.80 7.60 -0.25
N GLU A 278 -0.66 8.26 -0.33
CA GLU A 278 -0.62 9.71 -0.45
C GLU A 278 -0.92 10.07 -1.91
N VAL A 279 -2.20 10.34 -2.21
CA VAL A 279 -2.59 10.95 -3.48
C VAL A 279 -2.43 12.46 -3.31
N VAL A 280 -1.28 12.99 -3.70
CA VAL A 280 -1.07 14.44 -3.75
C VAL A 280 -1.42 14.89 -5.17
N PRO A 281 -2.41 15.79 -5.33
CA PRO A 281 -2.70 16.41 -6.62
C PRO A 281 -1.43 17.06 -7.19
N PHE A 282 -1.15 16.84 -8.48
CA PHE A 282 -0.06 17.54 -9.16
C PHE A 282 -0.57 18.91 -9.61
N GLU A 283 -0.45 19.92 -8.76
CA GLU A 283 -0.81 21.31 -9.10
C GLU A 283 0.35 21.98 -9.86
N ALA A 284 0.13 22.27 -11.13
CA ALA A 284 1.03 23.10 -11.93
C ALA A 284 0.77 24.57 -11.61
N GLY A 285 1.58 25.16 -10.72
CA GLY A 285 1.44 26.55 -10.26
C GLY A 285 2.68 27.09 -9.57
N ASP A 286 2.67 28.39 -9.29
CA ASP A 286 3.78 29.19 -8.72
C ASP A 286 4.05 28.75 -7.27
N ALA A 287 4.90 27.73 -7.13
CA ALA A 287 5.35 27.16 -5.89
C ALA A 287 6.65 27.85 -5.47
N GLY A 288 6.86 28.06 -4.16
CA GLY A 288 8.17 28.53 -3.68
C GLY A 288 9.29 27.54 -4.05
N ASP A 289 10.56 28.00 -4.13
CA ASP A 289 11.70 27.21 -4.64
C ASP A 289 11.86 25.81 -4.01
N ALA A 290 11.60 25.67 -2.70
CA ALA A 290 11.68 24.37 -2.00
C ALA A 290 10.57 23.39 -2.41
N ASP A 291 9.39 23.92 -2.73
CA ASP A 291 8.23 23.15 -3.19
C ASP A 291 8.38 22.76 -4.67
N GLU A 292 8.98 23.63 -5.50
CA GLU A 292 9.37 23.31 -6.89
C GLU A 292 10.36 22.13 -6.95
N GLU A 293 11.39 22.14 -6.11
CA GLU A 293 12.41 21.08 -6.11
C GLU A 293 11.81 19.74 -5.62
N ALA A 294 10.95 19.78 -4.60
CA ALA A 294 10.22 18.61 -4.11
C ALA A 294 9.26 18.06 -5.16
N ARG A 295 8.49 18.93 -5.83
CA ARG A 295 7.59 18.59 -6.92
C ARG A 295 8.33 17.96 -8.10
N THR A 296 9.45 18.55 -8.48
CA THR A 296 10.31 18.05 -9.56
C THR A 296 10.88 16.67 -9.22
N ARG A 297 11.38 16.46 -8.00
CA ARG A 297 11.82 15.13 -7.54
C ARG A 297 10.69 14.12 -7.60
N ARG A 298 9.51 14.46 -7.06
CA ARG A 298 8.33 13.58 -7.06
C ARG A 298 7.91 13.20 -8.48
N TYR A 299 7.88 14.16 -9.41
CA TYR A 299 7.59 13.87 -10.82
C TYR A 299 8.59 12.87 -11.39
N ARG A 300 9.90 13.08 -11.19
CA ARG A 300 10.94 12.15 -11.66
C ARG A 300 10.84 10.78 -11.01
N ASP A 301 10.50 10.69 -9.72
CA ASP A 301 10.36 9.42 -9.02
C ASP A 301 9.19 8.60 -9.58
N VAL A 302 8.05 9.25 -9.83
CA VAL A 302 6.87 8.61 -10.44
C VAL A 302 7.17 8.17 -11.87
N MET A 303 7.74 9.06 -12.70
CA MET A 303 8.07 8.71 -14.09
C MET A 303 9.15 7.63 -14.15
N GLY A 304 10.12 7.64 -13.24
CA GLY A 304 11.17 6.64 -13.13
C GLY A 304 10.70 5.25 -12.70
N ALA A 305 9.46 5.12 -12.20
CA ALA A 305 8.85 3.83 -11.90
C ALA A 305 8.41 3.07 -13.16
N PHE A 306 8.26 3.75 -14.31
CA PHE A 306 8.03 3.10 -15.59
C PHE A 306 9.38 2.68 -16.21
N PRO A 307 9.67 1.37 -16.37
CA PRO A 307 10.91 0.94 -16.97
C PRO A 307 10.96 1.27 -18.47
N SER A 308 12.15 1.55 -18.99
CA SER A 308 12.37 1.81 -20.42
C SER A 308 13.64 1.12 -20.92
N GLY A 309 13.65 0.79 -22.21
CA GLY A 309 14.90 0.54 -22.92
C GLY A 309 15.68 1.85 -23.12
N VAL A 310 16.97 1.73 -23.39
CA VAL A 310 17.82 2.90 -23.71
C VAL A 310 18.16 2.89 -25.19
N THR A 311 17.99 4.03 -25.83
CA THR A 311 18.35 4.20 -27.25
C THR A 311 19.37 5.32 -27.45
N ILE A 312 20.08 5.30 -28.57
CA ILE A 312 20.84 6.45 -29.07
C ILE A 312 20.26 6.83 -30.43
N VAL A 313 19.74 8.05 -30.51
CA VAL A 313 19.29 8.65 -31.78
C VAL A 313 20.50 9.29 -32.44
N THR A 314 20.75 8.93 -33.69
CA THR A 314 21.89 9.40 -34.49
C THR A 314 21.41 10.03 -35.80
N THR A 315 22.21 10.95 -36.32
CA THR A 315 22.00 11.60 -37.62
C THR A 315 23.34 12.08 -38.16
N GLN A 316 23.39 12.44 -39.45
CA GLN A 316 24.54 13.15 -40.01
C GLN A 316 24.40 14.66 -39.80
N GLY A 317 25.42 15.27 -39.20
CA GLY A 317 25.59 16.72 -39.13
C GLY A 317 26.53 17.23 -40.23
N GLU A 318 26.70 18.56 -40.28
CA GLU A 318 27.58 19.22 -41.24
C GLU A 318 29.06 18.80 -41.07
N ASP A 319 29.52 18.72 -39.81
CA ASP A 319 30.91 18.40 -39.46
C ASP A 319 31.13 16.91 -39.12
N GLY A 320 30.13 16.05 -39.32
CA GLY A 320 30.20 14.63 -39.01
C GLY A 320 29.01 14.11 -38.20
N PRO A 321 29.12 12.89 -37.64
CA PRO A 321 27.98 12.22 -37.01
C PRO A 321 27.55 12.95 -35.73
N VAL A 322 26.25 12.98 -35.47
CA VAL A 322 25.65 13.57 -34.27
C VAL A 322 24.77 12.54 -33.60
N GLY A 323 24.84 12.43 -32.27
CA GLY A 323 24.01 11.50 -31.52
C GLY A 323 23.70 11.95 -30.10
N PHE A 324 22.64 11.38 -29.53
CA PHE A 324 22.26 11.59 -28.14
C PHE A 324 21.47 10.40 -27.58
N THR A 325 21.63 10.16 -26.29
CA THR A 325 20.87 9.15 -25.56
C THR A 325 19.42 9.56 -25.43
N CYS A 326 18.50 8.64 -25.68
CA CYS A 326 17.06 8.88 -25.70
C CYS A 326 16.31 7.68 -25.08
N GLN A 327 15.39 7.97 -24.16
CA GLN A 327 14.51 6.97 -23.54
C GLN A 327 13.03 7.17 -23.92
N SER A 328 12.70 8.26 -24.60
CA SER A 328 11.34 8.59 -25.06
C SER A 328 10.98 7.89 -26.39
N PHE A 329 11.72 6.85 -26.77
CA PHE A 329 11.42 6.06 -27.96
C PHE A 329 10.18 5.19 -27.73
N TYR A 330 9.26 5.19 -28.69
CA TYR A 330 8.16 4.23 -28.75
C TYR A 330 7.63 4.06 -30.19
N SER A 331 7.02 2.90 -30.47
CA SER A 331 6.32 2.64 -31.72
C SER A 331 4.96 3.34 -31.75
N VAL A 332 4.59 3.93 -32.89
CA VAL A 332 3.37 4.73 -33.06
C VAL A 332 2.35 4.05 -33.97
N SER A 333 2.79 3.53 -35.12
CA SER A 333 1.90 2.97 -36.14
C SER A 333 2.62 1.88 -36.95
N ILE A 334 1.86 0.92 -37.45
CA ILE A 334 2.32 -0.11 -38.38
C ILE A 334 2.05 0.30 -39.84
N ASP A 335 0.92 0.95 -40.12
CA ASP A 335 0.54 1.39 -41.47
C ASP A 335 0.00 2.84 -41.48
N PRO A 336 0.79 3.83 -41.94
CA PRO A 336 2.20 3.69 -42.32
C PRO A 336 3.09 3.39 -41.09
N PRO A 337 4.28 2.81 -41.27
CA PRO A 337 5.16 2.48 -40.15
C PRO A 337 5.78 3.76 -39.57
N LEU A 338 5.43 4.07 -38.32
CA LEU A 338 5.84 5.27 -37.61
C LEU A 338 6.41 4.94 -36.23
N VAL A 339 7.49 5.63 -35.86
CA VAL A 339 8.04 5.66 -34.51
C VAL A 339 8.17 7.09 -34.02
N SER A 340 8.35 7.27 -32.70
CA SER A 340 8.49 8.57 -32.06
C SER A 340 9.71 8.61 -31.16
N PHE A 341 10.30 9.79 -31.04
CA PHE A 341 11.22 10.14 -29.96
C PHE A 341 11.03 11.61 -29.58
N SER A 342 11.52 12.00 -28.40
CA SER A 342 11.52 13.40 -27.96
C SER A 342 12.92 13.92 -27.70
N ILE A 343 13.14 15.20 -28.00
CA ILE A 343 14.40 15.91 -27.77
C ILE A 343 14.12 17.24 -27.08
N ALA A 344 14.93 17.59 -26.08
CA ALA A 344 14.81 18.86 -25.38
C ALA A 344 15.07 20.03 -26.34
N ARG A 345 14.32 21.13 -26.21
CA ARG A 345 14.53 22.36 -27.00
C ARG A 345 15.94 22.95 -26.84
N THR A 346 16.59 22.66 -25.72
CA THR A 346 17.94 23.09 -25.38
C THR A 346 19.04 22.16 -25.91
N SER A 347 18.69 21.03 -26.54
CA SER A 347 19.66 20.06 -27.04
C SER A 347 20.48 20.62 -28.20
N LYS A 348 21.80 20.49 -28.13
CA LYS A 348 22.72 20.87 -29.21
C LYS A 348 22.54 20.01 -30.47
N SER A 349 21.98 18.80 -30.34
CA SER A 349 21.74 17.90 -31.46
C SER A 349 20.51 18.31 -32.30
N LEU A 350 19.65 19.19 -31.80
CA LEU A 350 18.38 19.55 -32.43
C LEU A 350 18.58 20.17 -33.83
N ALA A 351 19.58 21.03 -34.00
CA ALA A 351 19.85 21.68 -35.29
C ALA A 351 20.23 20.65 -36.36
N ALA A 352 21.09 19.68 -36.02
CA ALA A 352 21.49 18.61 -36.93
C ALA A 352 20.33 17.70 -37.31
N VAL A 353 19.50 17.31 -36.33
CA VAL A 353 18.30 16.48 -36.57
C VAL A 353 17.35 17.17 -37.55
N ARG A 354 17.08 18.48 -37.36
CA ARG A 354 16.23 19.26 -38.27
C ARG A 354 16.83 19.44 -39.65
N ALA A 355 18.13 19.73 -39.74
CA ALA A 355 18.80 19.97 -41.01
C ALA A 355 18.90 18.70 -41.87
N SER A 356 19.19 17.56 -41.23
CA SER A 356 19.29 16.26 -41.88
C SER A 356 17.91 15.71 -42.29
N GLY A 357 16.92 15.85 -41.42
CA GLY A 357 15.60 15.23 -41.62
C GLY A 357 15.61 13.71 -41.55
N ARG A 358 16.76 13.08 -41.28
CA ARG A 358 16.97 11.63 -41.25
C ARG A 358 17.58 11.20 -39.95
N VAL A 359 17.18 10.04 -39.45
CA VAL A 359 17.71 9.50 -38.19
C VAL A 359 17.86 7.99 -38.24
N VAL A 360 18.72 7.47 -37.36
CA VAL A 360 18.69 6.08 -36.90
C VAL A 360 18.49 6.08 -35.38
N ILE A 361 17.59 5.21 -34.91
CA ILE A 361 17.35 4.98 -33.49
C ILE A 361 17.97 3.63 -33.14
N ASN A 362 19.06 3.65 -32.39
CA ASN A 362 19.85 2.49 -32.01
C ASN A 362 19.41 1.96 -30.65
N PHE A 363 18.99 0.70 -30.54
CA PHE A 363 18.55 0.08 -29.29
C PHE A 363 19.76 -0.52 -28.57
N LEU A 364 20.15 0.03 -27.41
CA LEU A 364 21.39 -0.36 -26.77
C LEU A 364 21.32 -1.73 -26.10
N GLY A 365 22.41 -2.49 -26.22
CA GLY A 365 22.62 -3.72 -25.46
C GLY A 365 23.16 -3.45 -24.05
N ALA A 366 23.01 -4.43 -23.14
CA ALA A 366 23.41 -4.34 -21.74
C ALA A 366 24.90 -3.98 -21.56
N ALA A 367 25.78 -4.48 -22.43
CA ALA A 367 27.21 -4.17 -22.46
C ALA A 367 27.52 -2.69 -22.83
N GLN A 368 26.56 -2.00 -23.45
CA GLN A 368 26.71 -0.63 -23.97
C GLN A 368 26.28 0.46 -22.97
N ARG A 369 26.21 0.13 -21.67
CA ARG A 369 25.98 1.10 -20.58
C ARG A 369 26.88 2.34 -20.67
N HIS A 370 28.13 2.16 -21.08
CA HIS A 370 29.10 3.23 -21.22
C HIS A 370 28.71 4.22 -22.34
N LEU A 371 28.18 3.73 -23.47
CA LEU A 371 27.71 4.57 -24.58
C LEU A 371 26.50 5.41 -24.16
N SER A 372 25.54 4.84 -23.42
CA SER A 372 24.42 5.60 -22.85
C SER A 372 24.90 6.82 -22.06
N ALA A 373 25.88 6.64 -21.17
CA ALA A 373 26.44 7.74 -20.37
C ALA A 373 27.24 8.74 -21.20
N GLN A 374 27.97 8.28 -22.22
CA GLN A 374 28.77 9.10 -23.13
C GLN A 374 27.88 10.03 -23.97
N PHE A 375 26.83 9.48 -24.58
CA PHE A 375 25.93 10.22 -25.46
C PHE A 375 24.93 11.12 -24.71
N ALA A 376 24.74 10.92 -23.40
CA ALA A 376 23.91 11.78 -22.56
C ALA A 376 24.60 13.11 -22.17
N ARG A 377 25.93 13.20 -22.25
CA ARG A 377 26.69 14.41 -21.88
C ARG A 377 26.58 15.51 -22.94
N SER A 378 26.81 16.76 -22.56
CA SER A 378 26.91 17.88 -23.51
C SER A 378 28.36 18.34 -23.66
N GLY A 379 28.78 18.72 -24.88
CA GLY A 379 30.04 19.45 -25.10
C GLY A 379 31.35 18.65 -25.03
N THR A 380 31.30 17.32 -25.23
CA THR A 380 32.48 16.44 -25.31
C THR A 380 32.53 15.75 -26.67
N ASP A 381 33.69 15.21 -27.06
CA ASP A 381 33.78 14.30 -28.22
C ASP A 381 33.08 12.98 -27.87
N LYS A 382 31.81 12.88 -28.28
CA LYS A 382 30.94 11.73 -28.02
C LYS A 382 31.27 10.52 -28.88
N TRP A 383 32.08 10.67 -29.92
CA TRP A 383 32.29 9.62 -30.93
C TRP A 383 33.65 8.94 -30.80
N SER A 384 34.54 9.47 -29.95
CA SER A 384 35.79 8.81 -29.58
C SER A 384 35.55 7.37 -29.11
N GLY A 385 36.14 6.40 -29.81
CA GLY A 385 36.07 4.98 -29.48
C GLY A 385 34.74 4.29 -29.81
N VAL A 386 33.85 4.95 -30.56
CA VAL A 386 32.54 4.40 -30.94
C VAL A 386 32.62 3.79 -32.33
N ALA A 387 32.41 2.48 -32.44
CA ALA A 387 32.29 1.78 -33.72
C ALA A 387 30.88 1.98 -34.30
N TRP A 388 30.81 2.36 -35.58
CA TRP A 388 29.55 2.59 -36.28
C TRP A 388 29.72 2.45 -37.79
N THR A 389 28.61 2.18 -38.48
CA THR A 389 28.52 2.13 -39.94
C THR A 389 27.36 2.97 -40.45
N PRO A 390 27.46 3.61 -41.63
CA PRO A 390 26.32 4.36 -42.17
C PRO A 390 25.20 3.42 -42.59
N ALA A 391 23.95 3.73 -42.20
CA ALA A 391 22.78 3.02 -42.68
C ALA A 391 22.70 3.09 -44.21
N ALA A 392 22.46 1.96 -44.87
CA ALA A 392 22.49 1.89 -46.33
C ALA A 392 21.40 2.73 -47.01
N ASP A 393 20.27 2.98 -46.32
CA ASP A 393 19.11 3.68 -46.83
C ASP A 393 19.19 5.20 -46.65
N ASN A 394 19.63 5.69 -45.49
CA ASN A 394 19.60 7.12 -45.17
C ASN A 394 20.94 7.72 -44.74
N GLY A 395 21.99 6.90 -44.62
CA GLY A 395 23.36 7.30 -44.31
C GLY A 395 23.61 7.67 -42.84
N SER A 396 22.60 7.65 -41.97
CA SER A 396 22.77 7.99 -40.55
C SER A 396 23.54 6.88 -39.80
N PRO A 397 24.28 7.20 -38.73
CA PRO A 397 25.13 6.22 -38.04
C PRO A 397 24.34 5.09 -37.36
N VAL A 398 24.63 3.84 -37.72
CA VAL A 398 24.22 2.63 -37.01
C VAL A 398 25.36 2.21 -36.09
N LEU A 399 25.09 2.08 -34.80
CA LEU A 399 26.09 1.63 -33.83
C LEU A 399 26.23 0.10 -33.90
N ASP A 400 27.45 -0.40 -33.73
CA ASP A 400 27.70 -1.84 -33.67
C ASP A 400 27.16 -2.44 -32.36
N GLU A 401 26.90 -3.75 -32.34
CA GLU A 401 26.50 -4.53 -31.13
C GLU A 401 25.21 -4.04 -30.43
N VAL A 402 24.35 -3.34 -31.16
CA VAL A 402 23.00 -2.97 -30.70
C VAL A 402 22.04 -4.15 -30.77
N THR A 403 21.01 -4.16 -29.93
CA THR A 403 19.95 -5.19 -30.00
C THR A 403 19.07 -5.03 -31.24
N GLY A 404 19.09 -3.86 -31.85
CA GLY A 404 18.37 -3.55 -33.07
C GLY A 404 18.44 -2.06 -33.37
N TRP A 405 17.93 -1.67 -34.54
CA TRP A 405 17.84 -0.27 -34.91
C TRP A 405 16.71 -0.01 -35.91
N VAL A 406 16.28 1.24 -35.97
CA VAL A 406 15.25 1.74 -36.90
C VAL A 406 15.79 2.98 -37.61
N ALA A 407 15.83 2.96 -38.94
CA ALA A 407 16.15 4.10 -39.78
C ALA A 407 14.88 4.73 -40.35
N GLY A 408 14.88 6.05 -40.52
CA GLY A 408 13.74 6.74 -41.10
C GLY A 408 13.95 8.23 -41.37
N ASP A 409 12.95 8.81 -42.01
CA ASP A 409 12.84 10.25 -42.27
C ASP A 409 11.85 10.89 -41.30
N ILE A 410 12.15 12.10 -40.85
CA ILE A 410 11.27 12.89 -39.99
C ILE A 410 10.04 13.31 -40.80
N GLU A 411 8.87 12.86 -40.37
CA GLU A 411 7.58 13.19 -40.97
C GLU A 411 6.95 14.41 -40.32
N ARG A 412 7.11 14.56 -39.00
CA ARG A 412 6.51 15.67 -38.26
C ARG A 412 7.30 16.01 -37.01
N GLU A 413 7.38 17.31 -36.74
CA GLU A 413 7.80 17.86 -35.45
C GLU A 413 6.58 18.42 -34.72
N ILE A 414 6.44 18.11 -33.44
CA ILE A 414 5.30 18.50 -32.59
C ILE A 414 5.84 19.18 -31.33
N GLU A 415 5.27 20.34 -31.00
CA GLU A 415 5.62 21.07 -29.79
C GLU A 415 5.04 20.40 -28.53
N ALA A 416 5.88 20.15 -27.51
CA ALA A 416 5.47 19.51 -26.27
C ALA A 416 6.24 20.08 -25.06
N GLY A 417 5.80 21.22 -24.55
CA GLY A 417 6.45 21.89 -23.42
C GLY A 417 7.90 22.28 -23.73
N ASP A 418 8.84 21.87 -22.88
CA ASP A 418 10.28 22.08 -23.04
C ASP A 418 10.97 21.10 -24.01
N HIS A 419 10.19 20.17 -24.60
CA HIS A 419 10.64 19.21 -25.60
C HIS A 419 9.90 19.37 -26.93
N LEU A 420 10.47 18.73 -27.95
CA LEU A 420 9.85 18.50 -29.25
C LEU A 420 9.69 17.00 -29.44
N ILE A 421 8.52 16.58 -29.94
CA ILE A 421 8.25 15.19 -30.33
C ILE A 421 8.43 15.08 -31.84
N PHE A 422 9.25 14.13 -32.27
CA PHE A 422 9.48 13.83 -33.68
C PHE A 422 8.80 12.52 -34.06
N LEU A 423 7.91 12.57 -35.03
CA LEU A 423 7.39 11.38 -35.72
C LEU A 423 8.29 11.05 -36.90
N VAL A 424 8.72 9.79 -36.97
CA VAL A 424 9.66 9.29 -37.97
C VAL A 424 9.00 8.20 -38.79
N ARG A 425 9.01 8.35 -40.12
CA ARG A 425 8.58 7.34 -41.07
C ARG A 425 9.70 6.34 -41.27
N VAL A 426 9.42 5.09 -40.94
CA VAL A 426 10.42 4.02 -40.99
C VAL A 426 10.72 3.65 -42.44
N SER A 427 12.00 3.65 -42.79
CA SER A 427 12.54 3.24 -44.10
C SER A 427 13.24 1.89 -44.04
N ALA A 428 13.90 1.57 -42.91
CA ALA A 428 14.55 0.30 -42.67
C ALA A 428 14.60 -0.04 -41.17
N LEU A 429 14.71 -1.33 -40.85
CA LEU A 429 14.84 -1.81 -39.47
C LEU A 429 15.64 -3.10 -39.42
N HIS A 430 16.26 -3.36 -38.27
CA HIS A 430 17.04 -4.57 -37.99
C HIS A 430 16.90 -4.98 -36.52
N THR A 431 17.08 -6.27 -36.24
CA THR A 431 17.08 -6.84 -34.89
C THR A 431 18.19 -7.90 -34.75
N ALA A 432 18.79 -7.94 -33.57
CA ALA A 432 19.77 -8.91 -33.12
C ALA A 432 19.25 -9.53 -31.81
N PRO A 433 18.43 -10.59 -31.89
CA PRO A 433 17.67 -11.11 -30.73
C PRO A 433 18.55 -11.72 -29.63
N ASP A 434 19.79 -12.07 -29.95
CA ASP A 434 20.74 -12.68 -29.00
C ASP A 434 21.48 -11.66 -28.13
N VAL A 435 21.24 -10.35 -28.34
CA VAL A 435 21.86 -9.28 -27.54
C VAL A 435 20.89 -8.82 -26.46
N GLU A 436 21.31 -8.98 -25.21
CA GLU A 436 20.55 -8.54 -24.03
C GLU A 436 20.32 -7.02 -24.04
N PRO A 437 19.10 -6.51 -23.82
CA PRO A 437 18.81 -5.08 -23.88
C PRO A 437 19.26 -4.33 -22.62
N LEU A 438 19.69 -3.08 -22.81
CA LEU A 438 19.93 -2.17 -21.70
C LEU A 438 18.62 -1.59 -21.18
N VAL A 439 18.29 -1.88 -19.92
CA VAL A 439 17.09 -1.36 -19.24
C VAL A 439 17.47 -0.28 -18.24
N PHE A 440 16.64 0.77 -18.17
CA PHE A 440 16.76 1.82 -17.17
C PHE A 440 15.46 1.95 -16.38
N HIS A 441 15.58 1.92 -15.05
CA HIS A 441 14.46 1.93 -14.12
C HIS A 441 14.90 2.54 -12.78
N ARG A 442 14.10 3.48 -12.25
CA ARG A 442 14.34 4.23 -11.01
C ARG A 442 15.74 4.85 -10.92
N GLY A 443 16.16 5.54 -11.98
CA GLY A 443 17.43 6.25 -12.03
C GLY A 443 18.66 5.36 -12.13
N SER A 444 18.50 4.07 -12.45
CA SER A 444 19.61 3.11 -12.52
C SER A 444 19.43 2.12 -13.66
N TYR A 445 20.54 1.57 -14.13
CA TYR A 445 20.54 0.46 -15.09
C TYR A 445 20.08 -0.85 -14.41
N ARG A 446 19.40 -1.71 -15.17
CA ARG A 446 18.91 -3.03 -14.75
C ARG A 446 19.20 -4.07 -15.82
N GLU A 447 19.29 -5.32 -15.39
CA GLU A 447 19.36 -6.51 -16.24
C GLU A 447 17.97 -7.17 -16.27
N LEU A 448 17.62 -7.80 -17.38
CA LEU A 448 16.43 -8.63 -17.48
C LEU A 448 16.78 -10.05 -17.05
N GLU A 449 15.99 -10.62 -16.14
CA GLU A 449 16.06 -12.04 -15.81
C GLU A 449 14.96 -12.77 -16.59
N TYR A 450 15.34 -13.72 -17.44
CA TYR A 450 14.38 -14.55 -18.15
C TYR A 450 13.88 -15.64 -17.21
N MET A 451 12.62 -15.57 -16.82
CA MET A 451 11.96 -16.72 -16.20
C MET A 451 11.68 -17.74 -17.31
N ILE A 452 12.47 -18.81 -17.35
CA ILE A 452 12.30 -19.95 -18.27
C ILE A 452 11.17 -20.85 -17.78
#